data_AF-A0A662C3H0-F1
#
_entry.id   AF-A0A662C3H0-F1
#
_cell.length_a   1.000
_cell.length_b   1.000
_cell.length_c   1.000
_cell.angle_alpha   90.00
_cell.angle_beta   90.00
_cell.angle_gamma   90.00
#
_symmetry.space_group_name_H-M   'P 1'
#
loop_
_entity.id
_entity.type
_entity.pdbx_description
1 polymer ?
#
loop_
_entity_poly.entity_id
_entity_poly.type
_entity_poly.pdbx_seq_one_letter_code
_entity_poly.pdbx_strand_id
1 'polypeptide(L)'
;KTGIDSLIQYLTDLANTGILSNNQTIVSNSRHFEALNNALKSLNEVQKGIDQNISSDLFSIDIRQALFHLGLITGEITTDDLLGDIFANFCIGK
;
A
#
# COMPACT_ATOMS: atom_id res chain seq x y z
N LYS A 1 26.70 -5.21 37.39
CA LYS A 1 26.03 -5.02 36.09
C LYS A 1 25.63 -6.40 35.59
N THR A 2 24.61 -6.99 36.17
CA THR A 2 24.18 -8.37 35.91
C THR A 2 22.70 -8.29 35.56
N GLY A 3 22.31 -8.82 34.40
CA GLY A 3 20.94 -8.76 33.88
C GLY A 3 20.72 -7.80 32.71
N ILE A 4 21.65 -6.87 32.44
CA ILE A 4 21.61 -6.02 31.24
C ILE A 4 21.77 -6.89 29.99
N ASP A 5 22.70 -7.86 30.01
CA ASP A 5 22.94 -8.72 28.85
C ASP A 5 21.74 -9.63 28.55
N SER A 6 21.08 -10.15 29.59
CA SER A 6 19.84 -10.93 29.42
C SER A 6 18.68 -10.06 28.90
N LEU A 7 18.59 -8.81 29.34
CA LEU A 7 17.59 -7.87 28.82
C LEU A 7 17.85 -7.53 27.35
N ILE A 8 19.11 -7.27 26.99
CA ILE A 8 19.51 -7.02 25.60
C ILE A 8 19.14 -8.23 24.73
N GLN A 9 19.50 -9.44 25.17
CA GLN A 9 19.18 -10.67 24.44
C GLN A 9 17.66 -10.82 24.23
N TYR A 10 16.86 -10.61 25.27
CA TYR A 10 15.40 -10.72 25.19
C TYR A 10 14.79 -9.68 24.23
N LEU A 11 15.27 -8.43 24.26
CA LEU A 11 14.81 -7.38 23.36
C LEU A 11 15.24 -7.65 21.91
N THR A 12 16.45 -8.18 21.70
CA THR A 12 16.93 -8.59 20.38
C THR A 12 16.12 -9.76 19.82
N ASP A 13 15.78 -10.75 20.64
CA ASP A 13 14.95 -11.88 20.23
C ASP A 13 13.55 -11.41 19.82
N LEU A 14 12.93 -10.47 20.56
CA LEU A 14 11.66 -9.85 20.18
C LEU A 14 11.74 -9.12 18.83
N ALA A 15 12.79 -8.33 18.59
CA ALA A 15 13.00 -7.64 17.32
C ALA A 15 13.22 -8.61 16.15
N ASN A 16 13.83 -9.77 16.41
CA ASN A 16 14.15 -10.78 15.40
C ASN A 16 12.99 -11.74 15.07
N THR A 17 11.92 -11.77 15.86
CA THR A 17 10.75 -12.65 15.62
C THR A 17 9.97 -12.36 14.34
N GLY A 18 10.22 -11.23 13.68
CA GLY A 18 9.41 -10.77 12.55
C GLY A 18 9.93 -11.13 11.16
N ILE A 19 11.14 -10.70 10.78
CA ILE A 19 11.40 -10.38 9.35
C ILE A 19 12.89 -10.46 8.94
N LEU A 20 13.70 -11.34 9.50
CA LEU A 20 15.12 -11.46 9.09
C LEU A 20 15.37 -12.72 8.26
N SER A 21 14.55 -12.94 7.24
CA SER A 21 15.01 -13.71 6.08
C SER A 21 15.80 -12.75 5.20
N ASN A 22 17.12 -12.93 5.07
CA ASN A 22 18.05 -12.07 4.33
C ASN A 22 17.71 -11.83 2.83
N ASN A 23 16.60 -12.37 2.33
CA ASN A 23 16.13 -12.28 0.96
C ASN A 23 14.72 -11.65 0.80
N GLN A 24 14.15 -11.06 1.85
CA GLN A 24 12.86 -10.39 1.76
C GLN A 24 13.04 -8.88 1.59
N THR A 25 12.41 -8.30 0.56
CA THR A 25 12.32 -6.85 0.42
C THR A 25 11.47 -6.29 1.55
N ILE A 26 12.11 -5.55 2.47
CA ILE A 26 11.42 -4.92 3.59
C ILE A 26 10.89 -3.55 3.14
N VAL A 27 9.57 -3.36 3.27
CA VAL A 27 8.94 -2.05 3.08
C VAL A 27 8.98 -1.30 4.42
N SER A 28 9.99 -0.46 4.60
CA SER A 28 10.18 0.32 5.85
C SER A 28 9.43 1.65 5.88
N ASN A 29 8.95 2.12 4.72
CA ASN A 29 8.23 3.38 4.60
C ASN A 29 6.71 3.14 4.79
N SER A 30 6.13 3.78 5.80
CA SER A 30 4.70 3.67 6.12
C SER A 30 3.78 4.11 4.98
N ARG A 31 4.16 5.15 4.22
CA ARG A 31 3.42 5.62 3.04
C ARG A 31 3.40 4.57 1.93
N HIS A 32 4.53 3.91 1.68
CA HIS A 32 4.60 2.84 0.68
C HIS A 32 3.78 1.62 1.14
N PHE A 33 3.85 1.29 2.43
CA PHE A 33 3.05 0.22 3.02
C PHE A 33 1.55 0.48 2.86
N GLU A 34 1.10 1.71 3.13
CA GLU A 34 -0.31 2.09 2.92
C GLU A 34 -0.72 2.01 1.45
N ALA A 35 0.10 2.56 0.54
CA ALA A 35 -0.13 2.49 -0.90
C ALA A 35 -0.24 1.03 -1.41
N LEU A 36 0.64 0.13 -0.95
CA LEU A 36 0.58 -1.29 -1.29
C LEU A 36 -0.68 -1.96 -0.75
N ASN A 37 -1.10 -1.67 0.47
CA ASN A 37 -2.34 -2.21 1.03
C ASN A 37 -3.57 -1.74 0.26
N ASN A 38 -3.60 -0.47 -0.14
CA ASN A 38 -4.71 0.06 -0.93
C ASN A 38 -4.74 -0.55 -2.34
N ALA A 39 -3.58 -0.72 -2.99
CA ALA A 39 -3.48 -1.43 -4.26
C ALA A 39 -3.98 -2.89 -4.14
N LEU A 40 -3.57 -3.60 -3.09
CA LEU A 40 -4.04 -4.96 -2.81
C LEU A 40 -5.55 -5.01 -2.63
N LYS A 41 -6.14 -4.05 -1.91
CA LYS A 41 -7.59 -3.97 -1.73
C LYS A 41 -8.33 -3.83 -3.06
N SER A 42 -7.86 -2.95 -3.95
CA SER A 42 -8.44 -2.80 -5.28
C SER A 42 -8.30 -4.08 -6.12
N LEU A 43 -7.13 -4.73 -6.07
CA LEU A 43 -6.92 -6.01 -6.77
C LEU A 43 -7.85 -7.13 -6.25
N ASN A 44 -8.18 -7.14 -4.96
CA ASN A 44 -9.16 -8.07 -4.41
C ASN A 44 -10.57 -7.83 -4.96
N GLU A 45 -10.96 -6.58 -5.22
CA GLU A 45 -12.25 -6.28 -5.87
C GLU A 45 -12.24 -6.72 -7.34
N VAL A 46 -11.12 -6.55 -8.05
CA VAL A 46 -10.93 -7.10 -9.41
C VAL A 46 -11.09 -8.62 -9.40
N GLN A 47 -10.42 -9.31 -8.48
CA GLN A 47 -10.52 -10.77 -8.35
C GLN A 47 -11.96 -11.21 -8.11
N LYS A 48 -12.68 -10.55 -7.19
CA LYS A 48 -14.10 -10.82 -6.97
C LYS A 48 -14.94 -10.62 -8.23
N GLY A 49 -14.68 -9.55 -9.00
CA GLY A 49 -15.37 -9.28 -10.25
C GLY A 49 -15.15 -10.36 -11.30
N ILE A 50 -13.92 -10.87 -11.40
CA ILE A 50 -13.58 -12.01 -12.26
C ILE A 50 -14.30 -13.27 -11.80
N ASP A 51 -14.24 -13.59 -10.51
CA ASP A 51 -14.88 -14.79 -9.94
C ASP A 51 -16.41 -14.78 -10.14
N GLN A 52 -17.01 -13.58 -10.13
CA GLN A 52 -18.44 -13.36 -10.37
C GLN A 52 -18.82 -13.27 -11.86
N ASN A 53 -17.87 -13.45 -12.79
CA ASN A 53 -18.07 -13.31 -14.24
C ASN A 53 -18.71 -11.97 -14.65
N ILE A 54 -18.36 -10.89 -13.94
CA ILE A 54 -18.82 -9.54 -14.29
C ILE A 54 -18.02 -9.05 -15.50
N SER A 55 -18.63 -8.23 -16.36
CA SER A 55 -17.93 -7.59 -17.48
C SER A 55 -16.67 -6.85 -17.00
N SER A 56 -15.60 -6.92 -17.79
CA SER A 56 -14.34 -6.21 -17.53
C SER A 56 -14.49 -4.71 -17.38
N ASP A 57 -15.53 -4.13 -17.98
CA ASP A 57 -15.83 -2.70 -17.84
C ASP A 57 -16.13 -2.33 -16.39
N LEU A 58 -16.77 -3.22 -15.62
CA LEU A 58 -17.20 -2.96 -14.25
C LEU A 58 -16.03 -2.96 -13.26
N PHE A 59 -15.02 -3.82 -13.44
CA PHE A 59 -13.83 -3.84 -12.57
C PHE A 59 -12.64 -3.05 -13.15
N SER A 60 -12.80 -2.42 -14.32
CA SER A 60 -11.77 -1.57 -14.92
C SER A 60 -11.38 -0.40 -14.02
N ILE A 61 -12.32 0.11 -13.22
CA ILE A 61 -12.08 1.17 -12.25
C ILE A 61 -11.16 0.70 -11.14
N ASP A 62 -11.34 -0.52 -10.63
CA ASP A 62 -10.50 -1.07 -9.58
C ASP A 62 -9.06 -1.33 -10.06
N ILE A 63 -8.89 -1.72 -11.34
CA ILE A 63 -7.56 -1.81 -11.97
C ILE A 63 -6.89 -0.44 -11.99
N ARG A 64 -7.61 0.62 -12.39
CA ARG A 64 -7.06 1.99 -12.39
C ARG A 64 -6.68 2.46 -10.99
N GLN A 65 -7.50 2.14 -9.99
CA GLN A 65 -7.20 2.46 -8.59
C GLN A 65 -5.96 1.72 -8.07
N ALA A 66 -5.80 0.44 -8.42
CA ALA A 66 -4.60 -0.31 -8.08
C ALA A 66 -3.35 0.34 -8.68
N LEU A 67 -3.39 0.69 -9.98
CA LEU A 67 -2.29 1.38 -10.66
C LEU A 67 -2.01 2.76 -10.05
N PHE A 68 -3.06 3.50 -9.68
CA PHE A 68 -2.92 4.81 -9.03
C PHE A 68 -2.11 4.71 -7.73
N HIS A 69 -2.48 3.77 -6.85
CA HIS A 69 -1.78 3.56 -5.60
C HIS A 69 -0.32 3.11 -5.80
N LEU A 70 -0.04 2.30 -6.82
CA LEU A 70 1.34 1.94 -7.18
C LEU A 70 2.13 3.14 -7.72
N GLY A 71 1.49 4.01 -8.52
CA GLY A 71 2.09 5.24 -9.03
C GLY A 71 2.52 6.24 -7.95
N LEU A 72 1.83 6.25 -6.80
CA LEU A 72 2.26 7.03 -5.63
C LEU A 72 3.61 6.55 -5.07
N ILE A 73 3.95 5.27 -5.24
CA ILE A 73 5.22 4.69 -4.74
C ILE A 73 6.37 5.09 -5.66
N THR A 74 6.16 5.00 -6.97
CA THR A 74 7.16 5.36 -7.99
C THR A 74 7.32 6.87 -8.17
N GLY A 75 6.33 7.66 -7.75
CA GLY A 75 6.30 9.11 -7.93
C GLY A 75 5.80 9.54 -9.30
N GLU A 76 5.29 8.61 -10.12
CA GLU A 76 4.59 8.92 -11.37
C GLU A 76 3.27 9.66 -11.13
N ILE A 77 2.71 9.52 -9.92
CA ILE A 77 1.55 10.27 -9.45
C ILE A 77 1.98 11.04 -8.21
N THR A 78 1.82 12.35 -8.28
CA THR A 78 2.20 13.26 -7.21
C THR A 78 1.00 13.63 -6.33
N THR A 79 1.28 14.18 -5.15
CA THR A 79 0.24 14.75 -4.29
C THR A 79 -0.47 15.94 -4.93
N ASP A 80 0.17 16.62 -5.89
CA ASP A 80 -0.44 17.72 -6.64
C ASP A 80 -1.47 17.18 -7.65
N ASP A 81 -1.22 16.02 -8.26
CA ASP A 81 -2.20 15.33 -9.10
C ASP A 81 -3.42 14.89 -8.27
N LEU A 82 -3.20 14.43 -7.03
CA LEU A 82 -4.27 14.10 -6.09
C LEU A 82 -5.13 15.34 -5.73
N LEU A 83 -4.49 16.48 -5.47
CA LEU A 83 -5.22 17.74 -5.22
C LEU A 83 -5.99 18.18 -6.47
N GLY A 84 -5.38 18.05 -7.65
CA GLY A 84 -6.02 18.26 -8.94
C GLY A 84 -7.30 17.44 -9.09
N ASP A 85 -7.27 16.14 -8.82
CA ASP A 85 -8.43 15.24 -8.93
C ASP A 85 -9.52 15.52 -7.88
N ILE A 86 -9.14 15.88 -6.65
CA ILE A 86 -10.08 16.27 -5.60
C ILE A 86 -10.84 17.52 -6.04
N PHE A 87 -10.16 18.54 -6.57
CA PHE A 87 -10.78 19.81 -6.96
C PHE A 87 -11.38 19.82 -8.37
N ALA A 88 -10.97 18.91 -9.26
CA ALA A 88 -11.53 18.79 -10.62
C ALA A 88 -13.01 18.37 -10.61
N ASN A 89 -13.45 17.68 -9.55
CA ASN A 89 -14.85 17.24 -9.38
C ASN A 89 -15.68 18.18 -8.51
N PHE A 90 -15.07 19.20 -7.89
CA PHE A 90 -15.84 20.32 -7.37
C PHE A 90 -16.12 21.25 -8.55
N CYS A 91 -17.39 21.35 -8.96
CA CYS A 91 -17.83 22.54 -9.67
C CYS A 91 -17.50 23.73 -8.75
N ILE A 92 -16.34 24.34 -8.97
CA ILE A 92 -16.05 25.68 -8.45
C ILE A 92 -17.18 26.50 -9.04
N GLY A 93 -18.13 26.88 -8.19
CA GLY A 93 -19.23 27.74 -8.55
C GLY A 93 -18.67 29.10 -8.94
N LYS A 94 -18.18 29.20 -10.18
CA LYS A 94 -18.08 30.38 -11.01
C LYS A 94 -17.81 30.00 -12.45
#